data_AF-A0A7X9HHE1-F1
#
_entry.id   AF-A0A7X9HHE1-F1
#
_cell.length_a   1.000
_cell.length_b   1.000
_cell.length_c   1.000
_cell.angle_alpha   90.00
_cell.angle_beta   90.00
_cell.angle_gamma   90.00
#
_symmetry.space_group_name_H-M   'P 1'
#
loop_
_entity.id
_entity.type
_entity.pdbx_description
1 polymer ?
#
loop_
_entity_poly.entity_id
_entity_poly.type
_entity_poly.pdbx_seq_one_letter_code
_entity_poly.pdbx_strand_id
1 'polypeptide(L)'
;MLQDNEIETLITKLRNKYDEYAHKYSPRWFNKDSFEERLQTALRNKIDLEAFIIAEIAHFETIRKRYEEKKSESSFSKKVDVLIEELTAKIKKYPKIEFHPKAHFEIMHMYGACYQLLEYYFPVLWIILEDRTKLYEFEQRLQYLCAHSTTRNSKRIEDHIALLQRPSVKYIEIEKDKNEYLKECAFLLHEIHQWLDTVLPLYSNTQSISFARLYVQEDKRKQIITFFNNDTPQSAIKKIQNYISGIIDDFRLQAFRKS
;
A
#
# COMPACT_ATOMS: atom_id res chain seq x y z
N MET A 1 44.37 40.88 -3.54
CA MET A 1 45.59 40.46 -2.83
C MET A 1 45.29 40.53 -1.36
N LEU A 2 44.84 39.40 -0.84
CA LEU A 2 44.78 39.06 0.57
C LEU A 2 46.20 39.10 1.14
N GLN A 3 46.32 39.51 2.40
CA GLN A 3 47.61 39.43 3.09
C GLN A 3 47.92 37.96 3.44
N ASP A 4 49.19 37.59 3.50
CA ASP A 4 49.62 36.20 3.76
C ASP A 4 48.97 35.59 5.03
N ASN A 5 48.76 36.40 6.07
CA ASN A 5 48.07 36.00 7.31
C ASN A 5 46.57 35.66 7.09
N GLU A 6 45.89 36.30 6.15
CA GLU A 6 44.48 36.03 5.84
C GLU A 6 44.32 34.72 5.07
N ILE A 7 45.26 34.42 4.18
CA ILE A 7 45.31 33.17 3.41
C ILE A 7 45.48 31.97 4.35
N GLU A 8 46.42 32.06 5.29
CA GLU A 8 46.67 31.00 6.28
C GLU A 8 45.44 30.77 7.20
N THR A 9 44.76 31.85 7.58
CA THR A 9 43.52 31.79 8.37
C THR A 9 42.41 31.06 7.61
N LEU A 10 42.25 31.33 6.31
CA LEU A 10 41.22 30.70 5.48
C LEU A 10 41.50 29.21 5.24
N ILE A 11 42.75 28.85 5.01
CA ILE A 11 43.17 27.44 4.88
C ILE A 11 42.88 26.68 6.18
N THR A 12 43.19 27.27 7.33
CA THR A 12 42.92 26.68 8.65
C THR A 12 41.43 26.47 8.87
N LYS A 13 40.57 27.43 8.46
CA LYS A 13 39.12 27.28 8.54
C LYS A 13 38.60 26.14 7.66
N LEU A 14 39.11 26.00 6.42
CA LEU A 14 38.74 24.90 5.53
C LEU A 14 39.15 23.54 6.10
N ARG A 15 40.38 23.44 6.61
CA ARG A 15 40.90 22.26 7.29
C ARG A 15 40.00 21.81 8.44
N ASN A 16 39.59 22.76 9.29
CA ASN A 16 38.68 22.48 10.40
C ASN A 16 37.28 22.07 9.92
N LYS A 17 36.76 22.66 8.84
CA LYS A 17 35.48 22.25 8.24
C LYS A 17 35.50 20.81 7.73
N TYR A 18 36.58 20.40 7.06
CA TYR A 18 36.73 19.01 6.63
C TYR A 18 36.74 18.05 7.82
N ASP A 19 37.46 18.40 8.89
CA ASP A 19 37.54 17.60 10.12
C ASP A 19 36.18 17.46 10.82
N GLU A 20 35.48 18.59 11.00
CA GLU A 20 34.16 18.62 11.63
C GLU A 20 33.15 17.76 10.86
N TYR A 21 33.12 17.89 9.52
CA TYR A 21 32.19 17.14 8.68
C TYR A 21 32.59 15.66 8.54
N ALA A 22 33.88 15.34 8.57
CA ALA A 22 34.37 13.96 8.65
C ALA A 22 33.85 13.27 9.90
N HIS A 23 34.00 13.92 11.06
CA HIS A 23 33.55 13.42 12.35
C HIS A 23 32.02 13.33 12.45
N LYS A 24 31.30 14.36 12.00
CA LYS A 24 29.85 14.47 12.14
C LYS A 24 29.08 13.59 11.15
N TYR A 25 29.63 13.34 9.96
CA TYR A 25 28.91 12.69 8.88
C TYR A 25 29.60 11.44 8.36
N SER A 26 30.76 11.58 7.73
CA SER A 26 31.53 10.45 7.22
C SER A 26 32.94 10.87 6.79
N PRO A 27 34.01 10.23 7.32
CA PRO A 27 35.39 10.49 6.90
C PRO A 27 35.65 10.11 5.43
N ARG A 28 34.83 9.21 4.86
CA ARG A 28 34.93 8.79 3.46
C ARG A 28 34.47 9.88 2.49
N TRP A 29 33.53 10.72 2.91
CA TRP A 29 32.99 11.82 2.08
C TRP A 29 33.79 13.10 2.25
N PHE A 30 34.13 13.43 3.50
CA PHE A 30 34.88 14.63 3.85
C PHE A 30 36.28 14.22 4.27
N ASN A 31 37.14 13.90 3.30
CA ASN A 31 38.49 13.42 3.58
C ASN A 31 39.48 14.59 3.73
N LYS A 32 39.94 14.80 4.96
CA LYS A 32 40.93 15.83 5.33
C LYS A 32 42.31 15.56 4.72
N ASP A 33 42.75 14.30 4.70
CA ASP A 33 44.06 13.93 4.14
C ASP A 33 44.11 14.24 2.64
N SER A 34 43.03 13.95 1.92
CA SER A 34 42.92 14.32 0.50
C SER A 34 42.90 15.84 0.27
N PHE A 35 42.37 16.63 1.22
CA PHE A 35 42.48 18.09 1.17
C PHE A 35 43.93 18.55 1.37
N GLU A 36 44.67 17.97 2.33
CA GLU A 36 46.08 18.30 2.55
C GLU A 36 46.95 17.96 1.33
N GLU A 37 46.72 16.81 0.69
CA GLU A 37 47.44 16.44 -0.54
C GLU A 37 47.23 17.45 -1.68
N ARG A 38 46.01 17.96 -1.84
CA ARG A 38 45.70 19.01 -2.83
C ARG A 38 46.37 20.34 -2.47
N LEU A 39 46.36 20.72 -1.20
CA LEU A 39 47.03 21.93 -0.71
C LEU A 39 48.55 21.85 -0.93
N GLN A 40 49.19 20.73 -0.58
CA GLN A 40 50.62 20.49 -0.81
C GLN A 40 50.97 20.55 -2.29
N THR A 41 50.10 20.02 -3.16
CA THR A 41 50.28 20.08 -4.61
C THR A 41 50.17 21.52 -5.13
N ALA A 42 49.22 22.31 -4.62
CA ALA A 42 49.08 23.73 -4.98
C ALA A 42 50.32 24.54 -4.58
N LEU A 43 50.86 24.30 -3.38
CA LEU A 43 52.09 24.93 -2.90
C LEU A 43 53.31 24.56 -3.75
N ARG A 44 53.50 23.26 -4.04
CA ARG A 44 54.61 22.77 -4.89
C ARG A 44 54.57 23.36 -6.29
N ASN A 45 53.37 23.48 -6.86
CA ASN A 45 53.16 23.99 -8.21
C ASN A 45 53.06 25.51 -8.28
N LYS A 46 53.23 26.22 -7.14
CA LYS A 46 53.12 27.69 -7.03
C LYS A 46 51.81 28.24 -7.60
N ILE A 47 50.71 27.51 -7.37
CA ILE A 47 49.37 27.96 -7.74
C ILE A 47 48.99 29.14 -6.83
N ASP A 48 48.24 30.10 -7.37
CA ASP A 48 47.64 31.17 -6.58
C ASP A 48 46.74 30.59 -5.49
N LEU A 49 47.09 30.85 -4.22
CA LEU A 49 46.39 30.31 -3.06
C LEU A 49 44.99 30.88 -2.91
N GLU A 50 44.73 32.11 -3.37
CA GLU A 50 43.37 32.66 -3.38
C GLU A 50 42.47 31.85 -4.33
N ALA A 51 42.98 31.54 -5.52
CA ALA A 51 42.29 30.74 -6.51
C ALA A 51 42.07 29.29 -6.01
N PHE A 52 43.07 28.71 -5.33
CA PHE A 52 42.94 27.41 -4.69
C PHE A 52 41.83 27.39 -3.64
N ILE A 53 41.80 28.36 -2.73
CA ILE A 53 40.81 28.45 -1.66
C ILE A 53 39.39 28.54 -2.24
N ILE A 54 39.17 29.36 -3.27
CA ILE A 54 37.87 29.51 -3.93
C ILE A 54 37.42 28.17 -4.55
N ALA A 55 38.33 27.51 -5.28
CA ALA A 55 38.05 26.21 -5.90
C ALA A 55 37.73 25.14 -4.85
N GLU A 56 38.43 25.15 -3.72
CA GLU A 56 38.29 24.17 -2.66
C GLU A 56 37.00 24.38 -1.85
N ILE A 57 36.58 25.63 -1.63
CA ILE A 57 35.25 25.95 -1.06
C ILE A 57 34.15 25.41 -1.98
N ALA A 58 34.23 25.64 -3.29
CA ALA A 58 33.26 25.14 -4.24
C ALA A 58 33.22 23.60 -4.28
N HIS A 59 34.39 22.97 -4.20
CA HIS A 59 34.52 21.52 -4.11
C HIS A 59 33.86 20.95 -2.85
N PHE A 60 34.14 21.54 -1.69
CA PHE A 60 33.57 21.15 -0.41
C PHE A 60 32.03 21.26 -0.41
N GLU A 61 31.48 22.37 -0.89
CA GLU A 61 30.02 22.56 -0.99
C GLU A 61 29.39 21.55 -1.97
N THR A 62 30.10 21.17 -3.04
CA THR A 62 29.63 20.12 -3.97
C THR A 62 29.58 18.75 -3.31
N ILE A 63 30.62 18.39 -2.54
CA ILE A 63 30.64 17.13 -1.76
C ILE A 63 29.49 17.11 -0.76
N ARG A 64 29.29 18.23 -0.04
CA ARG A 64 28.21 18.38 0.94
C ARG A 64 26.85 18.19 0.30
N LYS A 65 26.57 18.87 -0.81
CA LYS A 65 25.30 18.74 -1.53
C LYS A 65 25.03 17.31 -1.97
N ARG A 66 26.03 16.63 -2.56
CA ARG A 66 25.92 15.21 -2.96
C ARG A 66 25.69 14.25 -1.79
N TYR A 67 26.29 14.54 -0.64
CA TYR A 67 26.06 13.77 0.58
C TYR A 67 24.63 13.96 1.10
N GLU A 68 24.14 15.20 1.13
CA GLU A 68 22.76 15.53 1.55
C GLU A 68 21.71 14.89 0.62
N GLU A 69 21.94 14.90 -0.71
CA GLU A 69 21.10 14.23 -1.72
C GLU A 69 21.06 12.70 -1.52
N LYS A 70 22.21 12.03 -1.36
CA LYS A 70 22.24 10.59 -1.10
C LYS A 70 21.63 10.21 0.24
N LYS A 71 21.81 11.05 1.26
CA LYS A 71 21.25 10.81 2.59
C LYS A 71 19.72 10.92 2.55
N SER A 72 19.18 11.92 1.86
CA SER A 72 17.72 12.10 1.72
C SER A 72 17.08 10.97 0.93
N GLU A 73 17.71 10.51 -0.16
CA GLU A 73 17.27 9.32 -0.94
C GLU A 73 17.23 8.05 -0.07
N SER A 74 18.28 7.79 0.72
CA SER A 74 18.33 6.59 1.56
C SER A 74 17.31 6.58 2.71
N SER A 75 16.96 7.75 3.25
CA SER A 75 15.96 7.88 4.33
C SER A 75 14.54 7.80 3.77
N PHE A 76 14.32 8.37 2.58
CA PHE A 76 13.02 8.34 1.90
C PHE A 76 12.70 6.93 1.41
N SER A 77 13.63 6.26 0.72
CA SER A 77 13.45 4.86 0.27
C SER A 77 13.08 3.94 1.43
N LYS A 78 13.80 4.00 2.56
CA LYS A 78 13.50 3.18 3.74
C LYS A 78 12.10 3.45 4.30
N LYS A 79 11.65 4.71 4.33
CA LYS A 79 10.30 5.05 4.77
C LYS A 79 9.24 4.52 3.80
N VAL A 80 9.51 4.56 2.50
CA VAL A 80 8.63 4.00 1.47
C VAL A 80 8.56 2.48 1.59
N ASP A 81 9.68 1.80 1.79
CA ASP A 81 9.73 0.34 1.94
C ASP A 81 8.95 -0.11 3.18
N VAL A 82 9.15 0.56 4.33
CA VAL A 82 8.38 0.29 5.56
C VAL A 82 6.88 0.51 5.34
N LEU A 83 6.51 1.61 4.67
CA LEU A 83 5.11 1.88 4.33
C LEU A 83 4.52 0.77 3.44
N ILE A 84 5.25 0.34 2.40
CA ILE A 84 4.82 -0.74 1.51
C ILE A 84 4.63 -2.04 2.29
N GLU A 85 5.55 -2.38 3.21
CA GLU A 85 5.45 -3.57 4.05
C GLU A 85 4.23 -3.52 4.98
N GLU A 86 4.01 -2.40 5.66
CA GLU A 86 2.85 -2.20 6.53
C GLU A 86 1.53 -2.34 5.75
N LEU A 87 1.45 -1.74 4.56
CA LEU A 87 0.28 -1.83 3.69
C LEU A 87 0.05 -3.26 3.19
N THR A 88 1.12 -3.94 2.81
CA THR A 88 1.07 -5.34 2.39
C THR A 88 0.61 -6.23 3.54
N ALA A 89 1.08 -5.99 4.76
CA ALA A 89 0.69 -6.74 5.95
C ALA A 89 -0.81 -6.62 6.25
N LYS A 90 -1.39 -5.42 6.09
CA LYS A 90 -2.85 -5.21 6.24
C LYS A 90 -3.67 -6.05 5.26
N ILE A 91 -3.20 -6.17 4.02
CA ILE A 91 -3.90 -6.94 2.97
C ILE A 91 -3.70 -8.46 3.16
N LYS A 92 -2.54 -8.91 3.65
CA LYS A 92 -2.21 -10.36 3.83
C LYS A 92 -3.15 -11.12 4.75
N LYS A 93 -3.89 -10.44 5.64
CA LYS A 93 -4.84 -11.11 6.54
C LYS A 93 -6.08 -11.66 5.82
N TYR A 94 -6.38 -11.15 4.64
CA TYR A 94 -7.50 -11.63 3.83
C TYR A 94 -7.12 -12.90 3.08
N PRO A 95 -8.09 -13.78 2.74
CA PRO A 95 -7.81 -14.97 1.95
C PRO A 95 -7.19 -14.62 0.61
N LYS A 96 -6.21 -15.42 0.18
CA LYS A 96 -5.59 -15.31 -1.14
C LYS A 96 -6.23 -16.34 -2.07
N ILE A 97 -6.73 -15.90 -3.22
CA ILE A 97 -7.11 -16.79 -4.33
C ILE A 97 -6.13 -16.60 -5.47
N GLU A 98 -5.35 -17.64 -5.76
CA GLU A 98 -4.44 -17.67 -6.91
C GLU A 98 -5.21 -18.11 -8.16
N PHE A 99 -5.26 -17.24 -9.17
CA PHE A 99 -5.95 -17.53 -10.43
C PHE A 99 -5.04 -17.37 -11.66
N HIS A 100 -3.88 -16.72 -11.51
CA HIS A 100 -2.88 -16.60 -12.57
C HIS A 100 -1.47 -16.29 -12.00
N PRO A 101 -0.37 -16.85 -12.54
CA PRO A 101 0.99 -16.62 -12.01
C PRO A 101 1.45 -15.16 -12.06
N LYS A 102 0.94 -14.38 -13.01
CA LYS A 102 1.24 -12.94 -13.18
C LYS A 102 0.26 -12.02 -12.45
N ALA A 103 -0.69 -12.56 -11.69
CA ALA A 103 -1.68 -11.75 -10.98
C ALA A 103 -1.01 -10.94 -9.86
N HIS A 104 -1.43 -9.69 -9.69
CA HIS A 104 -0.91 -8.83 -8.63
C HIS A 104 -1.35 -9.34 -7.25
N PHE A 105 -0.48 -9.14 -6.25
CA PHE A 105 -0.75 -9.50 -4.86
C PHE A 105 -2.09 -8.93 -4.34
N GLU A 106 -2.34 -7.66 -4.64
CA GLU A 106 -3.53 -6.91 -4.20
C GLU A 106 -4.83 -7.47 -4.81
N ILE A 107 -4.85 -7.80 -6.11
CA ILE A 107 -6.06 -8.36 -6.74
C ILE A 107 -6.39 -9.76 -6.21
N MET A 108 -5.37 -10.58 -5.93
CA MET A 108 -5.58 -11.94 -5.39
C MET A 108 -6.23 -11.91 -3.99
N HIS A 109 -5.86 -10.93 -3.16
CA HIS A 109 -6.43 -10.77 -1.82
C HIS A 109 -7.78 -10.05 -1.86
N MET A 110 -7.97 -9.07 -2.75
CA MET A 110 -9.28 -8.44 -2.95
C MET A 110 -10.31 -9.47 -3.40
N TYR A 111 -9.92 -10.33 -4.36
CA TYR A 111 -10.78 -11.40 -4.86
C TYR A 111 -11.16 -12.38 -3.74
N GLY A 112 -10.20 -12.82 -2.93
CA GLY A 112 -10.47 -13.68 -1.79
C GLY A 112 -11.30 -13.01 -0.68
N ALA A 113 -11.05 -11.72 -0.39
CA ALA A 113 -11.83 -10.97 0.60
C ALA A 113 -13.30 -10.83 0.19
N CYS A 114 -13.55 -10.45 -1.07
CA CYS A 114 -14.89 -10.33 -1.64
C CYS A 114 -15.57 -11.71 -1.79
N TYR A 115 -14.83 -12.76 -2.15
CA TYR A 115 -15.37 -14.12 -2.17
C TYR A 115 -15.79 -14.56 -0.77
N GLN A 116 -14.99 -14.27 0.25
CA GLN A 116 -15.35 -14.57 1.63
C GLN A 116 -16.60 -13.79 2.07
N LEU A 117 -16.74 -12.52 1.65
CA LEU A 117 -17.97 -11.75 1.84
C LEU A 117 -19.16 -12.49 1.22
N LEU A 118 -19.08 -12.83 -0.07
CA LEU A 118 -20.15 -13.49 -0.83
C LEU A 118 -20.57 -14.83 -0.21
N GLU A 119 -19.62 -15.66 0.20
CA GLU A 119 -19.91 -17.05 0.57
C GLU A 119 -20.21 -17.27 2.05
N TYR A 120 -19.64 -16.44 2.94
CA TYR A 120 -19.74 -16.68 4.38
C TYR A 120 -20.48 -15.58 5.14
N TYR A 121 -20.42 -14.34 4.68
CA TYR A 121 -21.05 -13.21 5.37
C TYR A 121 -22.42 -12.86 4.73
N PHE A 122 -22.47 -12.75 3.40
CA PHE A 122 -23.64 -12.32 2.66
C PHE A 122 -24.87 -13.25 2.82
N PRO A 123 -24.74 -14.60 2.88
CA PRO A 123 -25.90 -15.48 3.06
C PRO A 123 -26.65 -15.24 4.37
N VAL A 124 -25.99 -14.68 5.39
CA VAL A 124 -26.64 -14.33 6.65
C VAL A 124 -27.63 -13.17 6.47
N LEU A 125 -27.34 -12.23 5.55
CA LEU A 125 -28.26 -11.15 5.22
C LEU A 125 -29.57 -11.67 4.60
N TRP A 126 -29.52 -12.77 3.83
CA TRP A 126 -30.72 -13.44 3.34
C TRP A 126 -31.58 -14.06 4.45
N ILE A 127 -31.02 -14.35 5.62
CA ILE A 127 -31.81 -14.85 6.74
C ILE A 127 -32.49 -13.69 7.47
N ILE A 128 -31.77 -12.58 7.62
CA ILE A 128 -32.15 -11.45 8.47
C ILE A 128 -33.04 -10.45 7.74
N LEU A 129 -32.65 -10.04 6.53
CA LEU A 129 -33.23 -8.89 5.85
C LEU A 129 -34.40 -9.30 4.94
N GLU A 130 -35.42 -8.45 4.90
CA GLU A 130 -36.64 -8.71 4.13
C GLU A 130 -36.57 -8.22 2.68
N ASP A 131 -35.75 -7.22 2.37
CA ASP A 131 -35.62 -6.65 1.03
C ASP A 131 -34.85 -7.60 0.08
N ARG A 132 -35.60 -8.55 -0.49
CA ARG A 132 -35.08 -9.59 -1.39
C ARG A 132 -34.57 -9.02 -2.69
N THR A 133 -35.16 -7.93 -3.16
CA THR A 133 -34.78 -7.30 -4.42
C THR A 133 -33.38 -6.72 -4.32
N LYS A 134 -33.10 -5.95 -3.25
CA LYS A 134 -31.78 -5.34 -3.06
C LYS A 134 -30.71 -6.37 -2.74
N LEU A 135 -31.04 -7.40 -1.95
CA LEU A 135 -30.15 -8.54 -1.69
C LEU A 135 -29.74 -9.24 -2.98
N TYR A 136 -30.72 -9.56 -3.85
CA TYR A 136 -30.45 -10.21 -5.12
C TYR A 136 -29.56 -9.36 -6.02
N GLU A 137 -29.82 -8.05 -6.11
CA GLU A 137 -28.99 -7.13 -6.90
C GLU A 137 -27.52 -7.15 -6.45
N PHE A 138 -27.28 -7.05 -5.15
CA PHE A 138 -25.95 -7.09 -4.58
C PHE A 138 -25.27 -8.44 -4.75
N GLU A 139 -25.99 -9.54 -4.53
CA GLU A 139 -25.46 -10.89 -4.72
C GLU A 139 -25.03 -11.12 -6.17
N GLN A 140 -25.83 -10.70 -7.15
CA GLN A 140 -25.47 -10.83 -8.58
C GLN A 140 -24.20 -10.05 -8.93
N ARG A 141 -24.06 -8.83 -8.38
CA ARG A 141 -22.85 -8.00 -8.58
C ARG A 141 -21.64 -8.61 -7.88
N LEU A 142 -21.80 -9.16 -6.67
CA LEU A 142 -20.75 -9.92 -6.00
C LEU A 142 -20.38 -11.16 -6.80
N GLN A 143 -21.34 -11.93 -7.32
CA GLN A 143 -21.06 -13.10 -8.15
C GLN A 143 -20.27 -12.74 -9.42
N TYR A 144 -20.63 -11.65 -10.09
CA TYR A 144 -19.88 -11.15 -11.25
C TYR A 144 -18.42 -10.83 -10.91
N LEU A 145 -18.17 -10.16 -9.77
CA LEU A 145 -16.85 -9.70 -9.36
C LEU A 145 -15.99 -10.80 -8.73
N CYS A 146 -16.58 -11.67 -7.92
CA CYS A 146 -15.82 -12.53 -7.01
C CYS A 146 -16.35 -13.97 -6.81
N ALA A 147 -17.33 -14.46 -7.58
CA ALA A 147 -17.68 -15.89 -7.52
C ALA A 147 -16.46 -16.76 -7.85
N HIS A 148 -16.22 -17.81 -7.06
CA HIS A 148 -15.12 -18.73 -7.28
C HIS A 148 -15.53 -20.17 -6.99
N SER A 149 -15.09 -21.08 -7.86
CA SER A 149 -15.13 -22.53 -7.65
C SER A 149 -13.78 -23.14 -8.04
N THR A 150 -13.57 -24.40 -7.69
CA THR A 150 -12.36 -25.15 -8.04
C THR A 150 -12.04 -25.15 -9.53
N THR A 151 -13.07 -25.00 -10.39
CA THR A 151 -12.93 -25.10 -11.85
C THR A 151 -13.14 -23.78 -12.58
N ARG A 152 -13.58 -22.71 -11.90
CA ARG A 152 -14.03 -21.49 -12.57
C ARG A 152 -13.84 -20.24 -11.71
N ASN A 153 -13.41 -19.14 -12.35
CA ASN A 153 -13.38 -17.84 -11.72
C ASN A 153 -14.61 -17.00 -12.08
N SER A 154 -14.77 -15.88 -11.36
CA SER A 154 -15.79 -14.90 -11.67
C SER A 154 -15.58 -14.36 -13.08
N LYS A 155 -16.65 -13.93 -13.75
CA LYS A 155 -16.55 -13.38 -15.11
C LYS A 155 -15.54 -12.23 -15.18
N ARG A 156 -15.55 -11.34 -14.16
CA ARG A 156 -14.62 -10.21 -14.11
C ARG A 156 -13.15 -10.64 -13.96
N ILE A 157 -12.88 -11.73 -13.23
CA ILE A 157 -11.53 -12.28 -13.08
C ILE A 157 -11.10 -13.01 -14.34
N GLU A 158 -12.01 -13.72 -15.03
CA GLU A 158 -11.73 -14.31 -16.34
C GLU A 158 -11.33 -13.23 -17.37
N ASP A 159 -11.98 -12.04 -17.33
CA ASP A 159 -11.58 -10.90 -18.16
C ASP A 159 -10.13 -10.45 -17.87
N HIS A 160 -9.74 -10.41 -16.58
CA HIS A 160 -8.36 -10.09 -16.17
C HIS A 160 -7.37 -11.19 -16.59
N ILE A 161 -7.73 -12.47 -16.47
CA ILE A 161 -6.92 -13.60 -16.94
C ILE A 161 -6.68 -13.48 -18.45
N ALA A 162 -7.73 -13.21 -19.23
CA ALA A 162 -7.63 -13.03 -20.66
C ALA A 162 -6.70 -11.87 -21.04
N LEU A 163 -6.67 -10.78 -20.25
CA LEU A 163 -5.70 -9.70 -20.41
C LEU A 163 -4.26 -10.17 -20.13
N LEU A 164 -4.04 -10.91 -19.04
CA LEU A 164 -2.72 -11.39 -18.62
C LEU A 164 -2.11 -12.44 -19.58
N GLN A 165 -2.95 -13.17 -20.30
CA GLN A 165 -2.55 -14.19 -21.27
C GLN A 165 -2.09 -13.61 -22.61
N ARG A 166 -2.35 -12.33 -22.89
CA ARG A 166 -1.95 -11.70 -24.16
C ARG A 166 -0.40 -11.63 -24.26
N PRO A 167 0.21 -12.09 -25.36
CA PRO A 167 1.68 -12.16 -25.50
C PRO A 167 2.41 -10.82 -25.34
N SER A 168 1.75 -9.70 -25.68
CA SER A 168 2.35 -8.36 -25.77
C SER A 168 1.66 -7.32 -24.89
N VAL A 169 0.92 -7.75 -23.85
CA VAL A 169 0.27 -6.81 -22.93
C VAL A 169 1.29 -5.95 -22.19
N LYS A 170 1.06 -4.64 -22.18
CA LYS A 170 1.92 -3.69 -21.46
C LYS A 170 1.57 -3.68 -19.98
N TYR A 171 2.58 -3.49 -19.12
CA TYR A 171 2.39 -3.36 -17.67
C TYR A 171 1.32 -2.32 -17.29
N ILE A 172 1.30 -1.17 -17.98
CA ILE A 172 0.31 -0.11 -17.75
C ILE A 172 -1.13 -0.55 -17.98
N GLU A 173 -1.38 -1.47 -18.91
CA GLU A 173 -2.72 -2.01 -19.17
C GLU A 173 -3.17 -2.95 -18.06
N ILE A 174 -2.26 -3.78 -17.56
CA ILE A 174 -2.51 -4.68 -16.42
C ILE A 174 -2.83 -3.86 -15.17
N GLU A 175 -2.03 -2.83 -14.90
CA GLU A 175 -2.20 -1.95 -13.74
C GLU A 175 -3.51 -1.15 -13.83
N LYS A 176 -3.87 -0.68 -15.03
CA LYS A 176 -5.17 -0.03 -15.28
C LYS A 176 -6.33 -0.97 -14.99
N ASP A 177 -6.31 -2.19 -15.50
CA ASP A 177 -7.39 -3.15 -15.26
C ASP A 177 -7.49 -3.57 -13.79
N LYS A 178 -6.34 -3.76 -13.11
CA LYS A 178 -6.28 -3.99 -11.67
C LYS A 178 -6.98 -2.85 -10.91
N ASN A 179 -6.65 -1.60 -11.23
CA ASN A 179 -7.23 -0.44 -10.57
C ASN A 179 -8.74 -0.30 -10.85
N GLU A 180 -9.19 -0.64 -12.07
CA GLU A 180 -10.63 -0.66 -12.37
C GLU A 180 -11.34 -1.77 -11.58
N TYR A 181 -10.76 -2.97 -11.46
CA TYR A 181 -11.31 -4.03 -10.62
C TYR A 181 -11.46 -3.60 -9.16
N LEU A 182 -10.40 -3.01 -8.57
CA LEU A 182 -10.43 -2.51 -7.19
C LEU A 182 -11.52 -1.44 -7.00
N LYS A 183 -11.71 -0.57 -7.99
CA LYS A 183 -12.72 0.47 -8.00
C LYS A 183 -14.14 -0.09 -8.14
N GLU A 184 -14.35 -1.08 -9.00
CA GLU A 184 -15.63 -1.79 -9.12
C GLU A 184 -16.03 -2.46 -7.79
N CYS A 185 -15.07 -3.15 -7.15
CA CYS A 185 -15.24 -3.69 -5.80
C CYS A 185 -15.56 -2.58 -4.79
N ALA A 186 -14.80 -1.49 -4.79
CA ALA A 186 -15.01 -0.37 -3.88
C ALA A 186 -16.42 0.20 -3.97
N PHE A 187 -16.90 0.46 -5.18
CA PHE A 187 -18.25 1.00 -5.38
C PHE A 187 -19.33 0.08 -4.84
N LEU A 188 -19.21 -1.23 -5.06
CA LEU A 188 -20.16 -2.18 -4.51
C LEU A 188 -20.08 -2.28 -2.98
N LEU A 189 -18.87 -2.32 -2.43
CA LEU A 189 -18.66 -2.42 -0.98
C LEU A 189 -19.20 -1.20 -0.24
N HIS A 190 -18.96 0.01 -0.75
CA HIS A 190 -19.53 1.24 -0.19
C HIS A 190 -21.07 1.23 -0.29
N GLU A 191 -21.63 0.79 -1.40
CA GLU A 191 -23.09 0.73 -1.57
C GLU A 191 -23.75 -0.27 -0.61
N ILE A 192 -23.15 -1.45 -0.44
CA ILE A 192 -23.62 -2.43 0.54
C ILE A 192 -23.48 -1.87 1.95
N HIS A 193 -22.33 -1.28 2.31
CA HIS A 193 -22.09 -0.72 3.64
C HIS A 193 -23.13 0.36 3.98
N GLN A 194 -23.35 1.31 3.08
CA GLN A 194 -24.31 2.39 3.26
C GLN A 194 -25.74 1.85 3.37
N TRP A 195 -26.11 0.85 2.59
CA TRP A 195 -27.40 0.20 2.72
C TRP A 195 -27.54 -0.54 4.06
N LEU A 196 -26.49 -1.20 4.54
CA LEU A 196 -26.50 -1.81 5.87
C LEU A 196 -26.66 -0.76 6.98
N ASP A 197 -26.08 0.44 6.82
CA ASP A 197 -26.26 1.55 7.78
C ASP A 197 -27.72 2.03 7.84
N THR A 198 -28.45 2.01 6.72
CA THR A 198 -29.86 2.44 6.71
C THR A 198 -30.79 1.40 7.31
N VAL A 199 -30.50 0.11 7.14
CA VAL A 199 -31.36 -0.96 7.67
C VAL A 199 -31.03 -1.34 9.11
N LEU A 200 -29.78 -1.18 9.56
CA LEU A 200 -29.33 -1.57 10.90
C LEU A 200 -30.23 -1.04 12.05
N PRO A 201 -30.70 0.23 12.04
CA PRO A 201 -31.57 0.76 13.10
C PRO A 201 -32.92 0.06 13.22
N LEU A 202 -33.37 -0.64 12.16
CA LEU A 202 -34.64 -1.36 12.14
C LEU A 202 -34.59 -2.68 12.93
N TYR A 203 -33.39 -3.16 13.26
CA TYR A 203 -33.18 -4.43 13.95
C TYR A 203 -32.71 -4.19 15.39
N SER A 204 -33.64 -4.33 16.33
CA SER A 204 -33.40 -4.24 17.78
C SER A 204 -33.66 -5.55 18.53
N ASN A 205 -34.00 -6.63 17.80
CA ASN A 205 -34.30 -7.92 18.40
C ASN A 205 -33.06 -8.54 19.08
N THR A 206 -33.26 -9.06 20.30
CA THR A 206 -32.24 -9.73 21.10
C THR A 206 -32.18 -11.24 20.85
N GLN A 207 -33.14 -11.81 20.11
CA GLN A 207 -33.12 -13.22 19.76
C GLN A 207 -31.99 -13.52 18.77
N SER A 208 -31.32 -14.65 18.97
CA SER A 208 -30.27 -15.13 18.08
C SER A 208 -30.81 -15.54 16.72
N ILE A 209 -29.97 -15.45 15.70
CA ILE A 209 -30.32 -15.80 14.32
C ILE A 209 -30.62 -17.28 14.20
N SER A 210 -31.72 -17.62 13.53
CA SER A 210 -32.05 -19.00 13.18
C SER A 210 -31.52 -19.36 11.79
N PHE A 211 -30.62 -20.33 11.73
CA PHE A 211 -30.05 -20.86 10.47
C PHE A 211 -30.90 -21.96 9.82
N ALA A 212 -32.17 -22.10 10.22
CA ALA A 212 -33.07 -23.11 9.66
C ALA A 212 -33.36 -22.86 8.16
N ARG A 213 -33.33 -21.60 7.73
CA ARG A 213 -33.57 -21.18 6.33
C ARG A 213 -32.29 -20.94 5.52
N LEU A 214 -31.13 -21.34 6.06
CA LEU A 214 -29.85 -21.20 5.37
C LEU A 214 -29.63 -22.38 4.41
N TYR A 215 -29.81 -22.13 3.11
CA TYR A 215 -29.61 -23.12 2.04
C TYR A 215 -28.28 -22.91 1.34
N VAL A 216 -27.22 -23.51 1.87
CA VAL A 216 -25.86 -23.53 1.28
C VAL A 216 -25.26 -24.94 1.43
N GLN A 217 -24.15 -25.20 0.73
CA GLN A 217 -23.39 -26.46 0.89
C GLN A 217 -23.02 -26.71 2.36
N GLU A 218 -23.03 -27.98 2.80
CA GLU A 218 -22.87 -28.32 4.22
C GLU A 218 -21.60 -27.77 4.87
N ASP A 219 -20.47 -27.82 4.15
CA ASP A 219 -19.19 -27.32 4.68
C ASP A 219 -19.22 -25.80 4.89
N LYS A 220 -19.83 -25.06 3.95
CA LYS A 220 -20.05 -23.62 4.08
C LYS A 220 -21.02 -23.32 5.22
N ARG A 221 -22.08 -24.11 5.37
CA ARG A 221 -23.07 -23.96 6.45
C ARG A 221 -22.42 -24.03 7.82
N LYS A 222 -21.54 -25.01 8.05
CA LYS A 222 -20.79 -25.15 9.32
C LYS A 222 -19.93 -23.93 9.62
N GLN A 223 -19.24 -23.39 8.62
CA GLN A 223 -18.41 -22.20 8.78
C GLN A 223 -19.25 -20.95 9.08
N ILE A 224 -20.35 -20.74 8.37
CA ILE A 224 -21.27 -19.61 8.63
C ILE A 224 -21.82 -19.68 10.04
N ILE A 225 -22.31 -20.85 10.48
CA ILE A 225 -22.82 -21.04 11.84
C ILE A 225 -21.72 -20.73 12.87
N THR A 226 -20.47 -21.13 12.60
CA THR A 226 -19.33 -20.83 13.47
C THR A 226 -19.04 -19.33 13.55
N PHE A 227 -19.09 -18.61 12.42
CA PHE A 227 -18.84 -17.16 12.38
C PHE A 227 -19.90 -16.34 13.09
N PHE A 228 -21.16 -16.78 13.02
CA PHE A 228 -22.31 -16.03 13.52
C PHE A 228 -23.01 -16.72 14.70
N ASN A 229 -22.29 -17.61 15.39
CA ASN A 229 -22.85 -18.34 16.52
C ASN A 229 -23.30 -17.36 17.61
N ASN A 230 -24.53 -17.51 18.09
CA ASN A 230 -25.17 -16.64 19.09
C ASN A 230 -25.31 -15.16 18.70
N ASP A 231 -25.02 -14.78 17.45
CA ASP A 231 -25.27 -13.41 17.01
C ASP A 231 -26.77 -13.12 16.95
N THR A 232 -27.13 -11.90 17.33
CA THR A 232 -28.43 -11.33 17.02
C THR A 232 -28.40 -10.76 15.61
N PRO A 233 -29.57 -10.55 14.96
CA PRO A 233 -29.65 -9.84 13.69
C PRO A 233 -28.80 -8.56 13.65
N GLN A 234 -28.87 -7.77 14.72
CA GLN A 234 -28.13 -6.52 14.84
C GLN A 234 -26.61 -6.73 14.94
N SER A 235 -26.14 -7.69 15.75
CA SER A 235 -24.69 -7.95 15.88
C SER A 235 -24.10 -8.56 14.62
N ALA A 236 -24.85 -9.41 13.91
CA ALA A 236 -24.43 -9.96 12.62
C ALA A 236 -24.32 -8.89 11.55
N ILE A 237 -25.32 -7.99 11.41
CA ILE A 237 -25.24 -6.88 10.45
C ILE A 237 -24.00 -6.02 10.76
N LYS A 238 -23.78 -5.64 12.02
CA LYS A 238 -22.56 -4.89 12.42
C LYS A 238 -21.27 -5.64 12.11
N LYS A 239 -21.23 -6.95 12.33
CA LYS A 239 -20.08 -7.80 12.02
C LYS A 239 -19.78 -7.78 10.51
N ILE A 240 -20.81 -7.88 9.67
CA ILE A 240 -20.70 -7.80 8.21
C ILE A 240 -20.23 -6.40 7.79
N GLN A 241 -20.79 -5.33 8.37
CA GLN A 241 -20.35 -3.96 8.13
C GLN A 241 -18.87 -3.79 8.47
N ASN A 242 -18.45 -4.19 9.68
CA ASN A 242 -17.04 -4.10 10.11
C ASN A 242 -16.09 -4.85 9.17
N TYR A 243 -16.52 -6.01 8.66
CA TYR A 243 -15.73 -6.75 7.67
C TYR A 243 -15.59 -5.96 6.36
N ILE A 244 -16.69 -5.36 5.86
CA ILE A 244 -16.69 -4.50 4.68
C ILE A 244 -15.84 -3.24 4.90
N SER A 245 -16.00 -2.53 6.02
CA SER A 245 -15.21 -1.34 6.36
C SER A 245 -13.72 -1.68 6.42
N GLY A 246 -13.37 -2.83 7.02
CA GLY A 246 -11.99 -3.31 7.04
C GLY A 246 -11.41 -3.48 5.65
N ILE A 247 -12.17 -4.09 4.71
CA ILE A 247 -11.71 -4.21 3.31
C ILE A 247 -11.50 -2.81 2.70
N ILE A 248 -12.46 -1.90 2.88
CA ILE A 248 -12.38 -0.55 2.33
C ILE A 248 -11.14 0.19 2.87
N ASP A 249 -10.85 0.08 4.16
CA ASP A 249 -9.72 0.75 4.80
C ASP A 249 -8.38 0.14 4.38
N ASP A 250 -8.24 -1.18 4.46
CA ASP A 250 -6.97 -1.86 4.23
C ASP A 250 -6.54 -1.85 2.76
N PHE A 251 -7.51 -1.87 1.84
CA PHE A 251 -7.25 -1.68 0.40
C PHE A 251 -7.29 -0.21 -0.04
N ARG A 252 -7.48 0.73 0.90
CA ARG A 252 -7.45 2.19 0.66
C ARG A 252 -8.48 2.65 -0.37
N LEU A 253 -9.69 2.10 -0.28
CA LEU A 253 -10.77 2.34 -1.23
C LEU A 253 -11.63 3.55 -0.88
N GLN A 254 -11.23 4.37 0.11
CA GLN A 254 -12.02 5.51 0.60
C GLN A 254 -12.28 6.58 -0.47
N ALA A 255 -11.35 6.76 -1.41
CA ALA A 255 -11.48 7.72 -2.50
C ALA A 255 -12.52 7.29 -3.57
N PHE A 256 -12.89 6.01 -3.61
CA PHE A 256 -13.82 5.47 -4.61
C PHE A 256 -15.25 5.45 -4.07
N ARG A 257 -15.85 6.62 -3.88
CA ARG A 257 -17.29 6.75 -3.62
C ARG A 257 -17.99 7.17 -4.90
N LYS A 258 -19.13 6.56 -5.24
CA LYS A 258 -20.01 7.10 -6.28
C LYS A 258 -20.59 8.42 -5.75
N SER A 259 -20.31 9.51 -6.47
CA SER A 259 -20.96 10.81 -6.31
C SER A 259 -22.42 10.75 -6.73
#